data_AF-K1T3U0-F1
#
_entry.id   AF-K1T3U0-F1
#
_cell.length_a   1.000
_cell.length_b   1.000
_cell.length_c   1.000
_cell.angle_alpha   90.00
_cell.angle_beta   90.00
_cell.angle_gamma   90.00
#
_symmetry.space_group_name_H-M   'P 1'
#
loop_
_entity.id
_entity.type
_entity.pdbx_description
1 polymer ?
#
loop_
_entity_poly.entity_id
_entity_poly.type
_entity_poly.pdbx_seq_one_letter_code
_entity_poly.pdbx_strand_id
1 'polypeptide(L)'
;INGESTTLTISKFDLDKFKEIEDKVANGESEKLQKEFLKNNENNQSMSIPKPEKALPGEPIVTVGFSEHPELSEGMKFPISQADRLLAELDKKQRSDRELYENSGWYHKTDFTVEYSINGEKNTYEGRYDIGDGDGSLTEHIKSYAQYMLKDDIIKSFCSDEKELDENKRNYKYILNELIPLFEDFTEKSKYKYTPLITEDNY
;
A
#
# COMPACT_ATOMS: atom_id res chain seq x y z
N ILE A 1 41.53 1.59 27.20
CA ILE A 1 41.09 2.20 25.93
C ILE A 1 39.73 1.57 25.68
N ASN A 2 38.67 2.19 26.22
CA ASN A 2 37.32 1.64 26.22
C ASN A 2 36.55 2.33 25.08
N GLY A 3 36.23 1.59 24.02
CA GLY A 3 35.30 2.03 22.98
C GLY A 3 33.90 1.59 23.40
N GLU A 4 33.15 2.49 24.03
CA GLU A 4 31.78 2.25 24.44
C GLU A 4 30.87 2.07 23.23
N SER A 5 30.07 1.00 23.28
CA SER A 5 28.94 0.74 22.41
C SER A 5 27.88 1.80 22.62
N THR A 6 27.59 2.62 21.61
CA THR A 6 26.50 3.59 21.64
C THR A 6 25.16 2.85 21.47
N THR A 7 24.62 2.36 22.57
CA THR A 7 23.22 1.91 22.63
C THR A 7 22.34 3.16 22.61
N LEU A 8 21.70 3.44 21.47
CA LEU A 8 20.65 4.45 21.36
C LEU A 8 19.50 4.06 22.32
N THR A 9 19.46 4.74 23.45
CA THR A 9 18.39 4.58 24.44
C THR A 9 17.20 5.37 23.91
N ILE A 10 16.24 4.68 23.30
CA ILE A 10 14.94 5.27 22.96
C ILE A 10 14.32 5.73 24.28
N SER A 11 14.11 7.04 24.41
CA SER A 11 13.60 7.66 25.63
C SER A 11 12.24 7.07 25.95
N LYS A 12 12.14 6.57 27.18
CA LYS A 12 10.91 6.33 27.94
C LYS A 12 9.82 7.29 27.46
N PHE A 13 8.89 6.73 26.69
CA PHE A 13 7.63 7.35 26.31
C PHE A 13 7.11 8.14 27.51
N ASP A 14 6.70 9.38 27.28
CA ASP A 14 6.20 10.32 28.29
C ASP A 14 4.81 9.86 28.76
N LEU A 15 4.75 8.71 29.42
CA LEU A 15 3.54 8.01 29.88
C LEU A 15 2.71 8.90 30.81
N ASP A 16 3.39 9.80 31.53
CA ASP A 16 2.78 10.79 32.42
C ASP A 16 2.01 11.85 31.61
N LYS A 17 2.47 12.18 30.39
CA LYS A 17 1.80 13.09 29.47
C LYS A 17 0.59 12.44 28.79
N PHE A 18 0.65 11.13 28.51
CA PHE A 18 -0.49 10.35 28.02
C PHE A 18 -1.60 10.23 29.07
N LYS A 19 -1.25 9.97 30.34
CA LYS A 19 -2.22 9.98 31.45
C LYS A 19 -2.85 11.36 31.67
N GLU A 20 -2.08 12.43 31.55
CA GLU A 20 -2.60 13.80 31.67
C GLU A 20 -3.59 14.13 30.53
N ILE A 21 -3.43 13.52 29.35
CA ILE A 21 -4.38 13.63 28.24
C ILE A 21 -5.63 12.78 28.51
N GLU A 22 -5.50 11.55 29.00
CA GLU A 22 -6.64 10.70 29.39
C GLU A 22 -7.52 11.32 30.48
N ASP A 23 -6.93 11.98 31.49
CA ASP A 23 -7.69 12.68 32.54
C ASP A 23 -8.43 13.91 31.98
N LYS A 24 -7.93 14.52 30.89
CA LYS A 24 -8.61 15.63 30.18
C LYS A 24 -9.65 15.14 29.15
N VAL A 25 -9.58 13.88 28.72
CA VAL A 25 -10.52 13.23 27.76
C VAL A 25 -11.93 13.09 28.35
N ALA A 26 -12.10 13.12 29.67
CA ALA A 26 -13.42 13.09 30.32
C ALA A 26 -14.33 14.31 29.99
N ASN A 27 -13.80 15.38 29.37
CA ASN A 27 -14.52 16.65 29.16
C ASN A 27 -14.73 17.07 27.69
N GLY A 28 -14.52 16.18 26.71
CA GLY A 28 -14.94 16.44 25.30
C GLY A 28 -14.00 17.30 24.44
N GLU A 29 -12.80 17.63 24.91
CA GLU A 29 -11.76 18.34 24.14
C GLU A 29 -10.73 17.41 23.46
N SER A 30 -10.98 16.09 23.44
CA SER A 30 -9.96 15.07 23.13
C SER A 30 -9.47 15.07 21.68
N GLU A 31 -10.35 15.25 20.69
CA GLU A 31 -9.95 15.13 19.28
C GLU A 31 -8.96 16.21 18.85
N LYS A 32 -9.13 17.45 19.33
CA LYS A 32 -8.26 18.57 18.96
C LYS A 32 -6.87 18.41 19.57
N LEU A 33 -6.79 18.01 20.84
CA LEU A 33 -5.53 17.78 21.55
C LEU A 33 -4.80 16.53 21.02
N GLN A 34 -5.52 15.48 20.64
CA GLN A 34 -4.94 14.32 19.96
C GLN A 34 -4.37 14.73 18.59
N LYS A 35 -5.14 15.46 17.77
CA LYS A 35 -4.66 15.97 16.47
C LYS A 35 -3.42 16.87 16.62
N GLU A 36 -3.41 17.73 17.64
CA GLU A 36 -2.28 18.62 17.93
C GLU A 36 -1.07 17.86 18.47
N PHE A 37 -1.27 16.80 19.26
CA PHE A 37 -0.21 15.89 19.71
C PHE A 37 0.41 15.11 18.56
N LEU A 38 -0.40 14.54 17.66
CA LEU A 38 0.08 13.85 16.46
C LEU A 38 0.84 14.81 15.53
N LYS A 39 0.33 16.03 15.31
CA LYS A 39 1.02 17.10 14.56
C LYS A 39 2.39 17.44 15.15
N ASN A 40 2.49 17.54 16.47
CA ASN A 40 3.76 17.89 17.10
C ASN A 40 4.79 16.73 17.10
N ASN A 41 4.39 15.51 16.72
CA ASN A 41 5.26 14.33 16.63
C ASN A 41 5.76 14.04 15.19
N GLU A 42 5.52 14.97 14.25
CA GLU A 42 5.87 14.91 12.82
C GLU A 42 7.33 14.51 12.50
N ASN A 43 8.26 14.63 13.45
CA ASN A 43 9.67 14.34 13.21
C ASN A 43 10.11 12.87 13.40
N ASN A 44 9.20 11.96 13.82
CA ASN A 44 9.57 10.58 14.20
C ASN A 44 8.86 9.44 13.44
N GLN A 45 8.06 9.71 12.41
CA GLN A 45 7.36 8.65 11.64
C GLN A 45 7.42 8.88 10.11
N SER A 46 8.63 8.97 9.54
CA SER A 46 8.80 8.54 8.15
C SER A 46 8.67 7.03 8.11
N MET A 47 7.79 6.51 7.25
CA MET A 47 7.65 5.07 7.04
C MET A 47 8.81 4.64 6.15
N SER A 48 9.93 4.22 6.73
CA SER A 48 10.99 3.68 5.87
C SER A 48 10.45 2.49 5.09
N ILE A 49 10.40 2.59 3.75
CA ILE A 49 9.94 1.48 2.91
C ILE A 49 10.77 0.25 3.27
N PRO A 50 10.12 -0.87 3.64
CA PRO A 50 10.83 -2.07 3.99
C PRO A 50 11.71 -2.51 2.82
N LYS A 51 12.90 -3.01 3.12
CA LYS A 51 13.78 -3.57 2.09
C LYS A 51 13.02 -4.68 1.32
N PRO A 52 13.25 -4.82 0.01
CA PRO A 52 12.65 -5.90 -0.76
C PRO A 52 12.90 -7.26 -0.11
N GLU A 53 11.81 -7.98 0.14
CA GLU A 53 11.81 -9.34 0.65
C GLU A 53 12.27 -10.30 -0.45
N LYS A 54 12.73 -11.48 -0.04
CA LYS A 54 13.05 -12.55 -0.98
C LYS A 54 11.76 -13.15 -1.53
N ALA A 55 11.54 -13.01 -2.83
CA ALA A 55 10.41 -13.61 -3.53
C ALA A 55 10.33 -15.14 -3.34
N LEU A 56 9.11 -15.66 -3.22
CA LEU A 56 8.84 -17.08 -3.35
C LEU A 56 9.12 -17.55 -4.79
N PRO A 57 9.48 -18.83 -5.00
CA PRO A 57 9.64 -19.36 -6.35
C PRO A 57 8.38 -19.16 -7.19
N GLY A 58 8.53 -18.45 -8.31
CA GLY A 58 7.43 -18.13 -9.22
C GLY A 58 6.55 -16.95 -8.79
N GLU A 59 6.87 -16.28 -7.69
CA GLU A 59 6.12 -15.11 -7.23
C GLU A 59 6.27 -13.95 -8.22
N PRO A 60 5.14 -13.32 -8.61
CA PRO A 60 5.17 -12.12 -9.43
C PRO A 60 5.97 -10.99 -8.80
N ILE A 61 6.66 -10.20 -9.63
CA ILE A 61 7.48 -9.08 -9.19
C ILE A 61 6.84 -7.78 -9.66
N VAL A 62 6.54 -6.90 -8.72
CA VAL A 62 6.05 -5.55 -8.95
C VAL A 62 7.25 -4.62 -9.05
N THR A 63 7.32 -3.84 -10.12
CA THR A 63 8.30 -2.78 -10.32
C THR A 63 7.58 -1.43 -10.29
N VAL A 64 8.04 -0.52 -9.45
CA VAL A 64 7.58 0.87 -9.44
C VAL A 64 8.12 1.57 -10.70
N GLY A 65 7.22 2.16 -11.48
CA GLY A 65 7.56 3.07 -12.58
C GLY A 65 7.70 4.49 -12.03
N PHE A 66 6.78 5.37 -12.40
CA PHE A 66 6.68 6.70 -11.79
C PHE A 66 5.97 6.65 -10.42
N SER A 67 6.37 7.48 -9.46
CA SER A 67 5.59 7.70 -8.22
C SER A 67 5.69 9.14 -7.74
N GLU A 68 4.55 9.70 -7.30
CA GLU A 68 4.47 10.96 -6.56
C GLU A 68 4.72 10.75 -5.05
N HIS A 69 4.77 9.51 -4.55
CA HIS A 69 4.97 9.22 -3.13
C HIS A 69 6.46 9.36 -2.78
N PRO A 70 6.83 10.15 -1.75
CA PRO A 70 8.23 10.53 -1.49
C PRO A 70 9.15 9.36 -1.17
N GLU A 71 8.59 8.24 -0.69
CA GLU A 71 9.35 7.08 -0.28
C GLU A 71 9.43 5.99 -1.37
N LEU A 72 8.64 6.08 -2.45
CA LEU A 72 8.67 5.14 -3.57
C LEU A 72 9.48 5.72 -4.74
N SER A 73 10.62 5.12 -5.04
CA SER A 73 11.47 5.52 -6.17
C SER A 73 11.24 4.64 -7.39
N GLU A 74 11.40 5.22 -8.58
CA GLU A 74 11.39 4.48 -9.84
C GLU A 74 12.41 3.33 -9.83
N GLY A 75 11.99 2.18 -10.35
CA GLY A 75 12.77 0.96 -10.44
C GLY A 75 12.80 0.12 -9.16
N MET A 76 12.18 0.56 -8.06
CA MET A 76 12.02 -0.29 -6.87
C MET A 76 11.23 -1.56 -7.23
N LYS A 77 11.71 -2.72 -6.76
CA LYS A 77 11.10 -4.01 -7.04
C LYS A 77 10.69 -4.72 -5.76
N PHE A 78 9.48 -5.25 -5.74
CA PHE A 78 8.91 -5.98 -4.62
C PHE A 78 8.22 -7.26 -5.10
N PRO A 79 8.30 -8.37 -4.37
CA PRO A 79 7.38 -9.49 -4.59
C PRO A 79 5.92 -9.02 -4.43
N ILE A 80 4.99 -9.59 -5.19
CA ILE A 80 3.58 -9.16 -5.17
C ILE A 80 2.99 -9.16 -3.77
N SER A 81 3.37 -10.14 -2.92
CA SER A 81 2.86 -10.18 -1.56
C SER A 81 3.34 -9.02 -0.69
N GLN A 82 4.57 -8.55 -0.88
CA GLN A 82 5.10 -7.39 -0.18
C GLN A 82 4.51 -6.10 -0.74
N ALA A 83 4.41 -5.96 -2.07
CA ALA A 83 3.82 -4.80 -2.72
C ALA A 83 2.36 -4.60 -2.30
N ASP A 84 1.59 -5.70 -2.20
CA ASP A 84 0.19 -5.71 -1.80
C ASP A 84 0.00 -5.13 -0.37
N ARG A 85 0.80 -5.59 0.59
CA ARG A 85 0.80 -5.05 1.97
C ARG A 85 1.29 -3.61 2.03
N LEU A 86 2.39 -3.33 1.34
CA LEU A 86 3.03 -2.00 1.35
C LEU A 86 2.06 -0.93 0.85
N LEU A 87 1.41 -1.16 -0.29
CA LEU A 87 0.48 -0.18 -0.85
C LEU A 87 -0.78 -0.03 0.01
N ALA A 88 -1.29 -1.10 0.62
CA ALA A 88 -2.40 -1.00 1.57
C ALA A 88 -2.06 -0.14 2.81
N GLU A 89 -0.83 -0.27 3.33
CA GLU A 89 -0.36 0.52 4.47
C GLU A 89 -0.13 1.98 4.09
N LEU A 90 0.48 2.25 2.94
CA LEU A 90 0.67 3.61 2.43
C LEU A 90 -0.68 4.28 2.15
N ASP A 91 -1.65 3.57 1.57
CA ASP A 91 -3.00 4.09 1.34
C ASP A 91 -3.68 4.50 2.65
N LYS A 92 -3.68 3.59 3.63
CA LYS A 92 -4.25 3.85 4.95
C LYS A 92 -3.58 5.06 5.61
N LYS A 93 -2.25 5.13 5.55
CA LYS A 93 -1.48 6.23 6.12
C LYS A 93 -1.82 7.56 5.45
N GLN A 94 -1.85 7.62 4.12
CA GLN A 94 -2.20 8.84 3.40
C GLN A 94 -3.61 9.33 3.74
N ARG A 95 -4.58 8.41 3.90
CA ARG A 95 -5.94 8.77 4.34
C ARG A 95 -5.97 9.30 5.76
N SER A 96 -5.24 8.69 6.69
CA SER A 96 -5.10 9.20 8.05
C SER A 96 -4.43 10.57 8.07
N ASP A 97 -3.39 10.78 7.27
CA ASP A 97 -2.69 12.06 7.19
C ASP A 97 -3.62 13.15 6.64
N ARG A 98 -4.51 12.85 5.68
CA ARG A 98 -5.54 13.80 5.19
C ARG A 98 -6.51 14.26 6.27
N GLU A 99 -6.87 13.38 7.21
CA GLU A 99 -7.79 13.72 8.31
C GLU A 99 -7.12 14.56 9.40
N LEU A 100 -5.78 14.47 9.49
CA LEU A 100 -4.96 15.13 10.50
C LEU A 100 -4.34 16.44 10.00
N TYR A 101 -3.94 16.53 8.73
CA TYR A 101 -3.15 17.62 8.15
C TYR A 101 -3.85 18.24 6.94
N GLU A 102 -4.05 19.57 6.98
CA GLU A 102 -4.78 20.31 5.93
C GLU A 102 -4.07 20.32 4.56
N ASN A 103 -2.77 20.00 4.50
CA ASN A 103 -1.92 20.11 3.30
C ASN A 103 -1.34 18.77 2.80
N SER A 104 -1.80 17.61 3.28
CA SER A 104 -1.18 16.32 2.92
C SER A 104 -1.44 15.86 1.48
N GLY A 105 -2.26 16.57 0.70
CA GLY A 105 -2.73 16.11 -0.61
C GLY A 105 -3.78 14.99 -0.51
N TRP A 106 -4.52 14.75 -1.60
CA TRP A 106 -5.59 13.75 -1.62
C TRP A 106 -5.06 12.33 -1.87
N TYR A 107 -4.12 12.18 -2.79
CA TYR A 107 -3.50 10.91 -3.15
C TYR A 107 -2.16 11.13 -3.88
N HIS A 108 -1.32 10.09 -3.94
CA HIS A 108 -0.09 10.05 -4.72
C HIS A 108 -0.21 9.02 -5.86
N LYS A 109 -0.05 9.47 -7.11
CA LYS A 109 -0.07 8.58 -8.28
C LYS A 109 1.17 7.70 -8.31
N THR A 110 0.99 6.41 -8.54
CA THR A 110 2.09 5.46 -8.68
C THR A 110 1.83 4.49 -9.82
N ASP A 111 2.65 4.54 -10.85
CA ASP A 111 2.64 3.58 -11.96
C ASP A 111 3.43 2.33 -11.56
N PHE A 112 2.98 1.17 -12.01
CA PHE A 112 3.65 -0.09 -11.73
C PHE A 112 3.54 -1.08 -12.89
N THR A 113 4.52 -1.98 -12.95
CA THR A 113 4.52 -3.14 -13.83
C THR A 113 4.66 -4.40 -12.98
N VAL A 114 3.79 -5.39 -13.21
CA VAL A 114 3.89 -6.72 -12.60
C VAL A 114 4.40 -7.71 -13.64
N GLU A 115 5.56 -8.28 -13.39
CA GLU A 115 6.11 -9.39 -14.17
C GLU A 115 5.65 -10.72 -13.54
N TYR A 116 4.98 -11.59 -14.30
CA TYR A 116 4.45 -12.86 -13.81
C TYR A 116 4.60 -14.00 -14.82
N SER A 117 4.37 -15.23 -14.37
CA SER A 117 4.32 -16.39 -15.26
C SER A 117 3.15 -17.31 -14.95
N ILE A 118 2.45 -17.73 -16.00
CA ILE A 118 1.36 -18.72 -15.95
C ILE A 118 1.71 -19.77 -17.00
N ASN A 119 1.68 -21.05 -16.60
CA ASN A 119 2.04 -22.20 -17.46
C ASN A 119 3.44 -22.10 -18.11
N GLY A 120 4.38 -21.39 -17.48
CA GLY A 120 5.75 -21.20 -17.98
C GLY A 120 5.89 -20.07 -19.01
N GLU A 121 4.80 -19.44 -19.42
CA GLU A 121 4.84 -18.24 -20.26
C GLU A 121 5.05 -16.99 -19.40
N LYS A 122 5.95 -16.10 -19.83
CA LYS A 122 6.23 -14.84 -19.14
C LYS A 122 5.29 -13.76 -19.67
N ASN A 123 4.66 -13.04 -18.76
CA ASN A 123 3.68 -12.02 -19.05
C ASN A 123 3.91 -10.78 -18.18
N THR A 124 3.33 -9.66 -18.60
CA THR A 124 3.36 -8.39 -17.86
C THR A 124 1.93 -7.86 -17.68
N TYR A 125 1.73 -7.14 -16.59
CA TYR A 125 0.54 -6.32 -16.34
C TYR A 125 1.02 -4.93 -15.94
N GLU A 126 0.44 -3.89 -16.53
CA GLU A 126 0.76 -2.50 -16.23
C GLU A 126 -0.47 -1.82 -15.66
N GLY A 127 -0.28 -0.97 -14.67
CA GLY A 127 -1.36 -0.25 -14.02
C GLY A 127 -0.86 0.99 -13.28
N ARG A 128 -1.82 1.77 -12.77
CA ARG A 128 -1.57 2.92 -11.90
C ARG A 128 -2.41 2.77 -10.65
N TYR A 129 -1.78 2.95 -9.50
CA TYR A 129 -2.38 2.91 -8.18
C TYR A 129 -2.31 4.31 -7.56
N ASP A 130 -3.42 4.81 -7.03
CA ASP A 130 -3.51 6.15 -6.42
C ASP A 130 -3.50 6.04 -4.89
N ILE A 131 -2.30 6.13 -4.28
CA ILE A 131 -2.12 5.95 -2.84
C ILE A 131 -2.90 7.01 -2.06
N GLY A 132 -3.92 6.60 -1.29
CA GLY A 132 -4.78 7.45 -0.48
C GLY A 132 -6.23 7.54 -0.98
N ASP A 133 -6.57 6.90 -2.10
CA ASP A 133 -7.93 6.87 -2.64
C ASP A 133 -8.86 5.89 -1.89
N GLY A 134 -8.30 4.95 -1.13
CA GLY A 134 -9.05 3.96 -0.37
C GLY A 134 -9.30 2.63 -1.07
N ASP A 135 -8.64 2.34 -2.21
CA ASP A 135 -8.78 1.09 -2.95
C ASP A 135 -8.14 -0.14 -2.26
N GLY A 136 -7.46 0.06 -1.13
CA GLY A 136 -6.97 -1.03 -0.29
C GLY A 136 -5.67 -1.62 -0.80
N SER A 137 -5.58 -2.94 -0.98
CA SER A 137 -4.34 -3.56 -1.44
C SER A 137 -4.16 -3.46 -2.96
N LEU A 138 -2.95 -3.72 -3.46
CA LEU A 138 -2.68 -3.72 -4.91
C LEU A 138 -3.58 -4.72 -5.66
N THR A 139 -3.73 -5.92 -5.10
CA THR A 139 -4.56 -6.98 -5.67
C THR A 139 -6.04 -6.58 -5.67
N GLU A 140 -6.51 -5.95 -4.60
CA GLU A 140 -7.89 -5.46 -4.49
C GLU A 140 -8.18 -4.33 -5.48
N HIS A 141 -7.24 -3.40 -5.66
CA HIS A 141 -7.31 -2.35 -6.66
C HIS A 141 -7.42 -2.92 -8.08
N ILE A 142 -6.52 -3.83 -8.48
CA ILE A 142 -6.54 -4.45 -9.83
C ILE A 142 -7.86 -5.18 -10.07
N LYS A 143 -8.35 -5.92 -9.06
CA LYS A 143 -9.62 -6.64 -9.12
C LYS A 143 -10.80 -5.70 -9.29
N SER A 144 -10.87 -4.66 -8.48
CA SER A 144 -11.95 -3.66 -8.49
C SER A 144 -11.96 -2.89 -9.81
N TYR A 145 -10.80 -2.50 -10.31
CA TYR A 145 -10.66 -1.86 -11.62
C TYR A 145 -11.14 -2.76 -12.75
N ALA A 146 -10.71 -4.03 -12.80
CA ALA A 146 -11.17 -4.97 -13.83
C ALA A 146 -12.67 -5.24 -13.76
N GLN A 147 -13.26 -5.33 -12.57
CA GLN A 147 -14.71 -5.45 -12.38
C GLN A 147 -15.46 -4.19 -12.86
N TYR A 148 -14.94 -3.01 -12.54
CA TYR A 148 -15.49 -1.74 -13.00
C TYR A 148 -15.46 -1.64 -14.52
N MET A 149 -14.32 -1.97 -15.13
CA MET A 149 -14.14 -1.94 -16.58
C MET A 149 -14.99 -2.96 -17.32
N LEU A 150 -15.50 -4.01 -16.67
CA LEU A 150 -16.41 -4.98 -17.29
C LEU A 150 -17.89 -4.55 -17.31
N LYS A 151 -18.25 -3.45 -16.65
CA LYS A 151 -19.62 -2.91 -16.71
C LYS A 151 -19.93 -2.50 -18.16
N ASP A 152 -21.10 -2.90 -18.65
CA ASP A 152 -21.44 -2.79 -20.08
C ASP A 152 -21.44 -1.34 -20.60
N ASP A 153 -21.86 -0.38 -19.78
CA ASP A 153 -21.83 1.05 -20.09
C ASP A 153 -20.40 1.60 -20.12
N ILE A 154 -19.58 1.19 -19.15
CA ILE A 154 -18.18 1.59 -19.04
C ILE A 154 -17.39 1.04 -20.22
N ILE A 155 -17.36 -0.27 -20.41
CA ILE A 155 -16.50 -0.89 -21.44
C ILE A 155 -16.81 -0.40 -22.84
N LYS A 156 -18.10 -0.22 -23.15
CA LYS A 156 -18.53 0.29 -24.47
C LYS A 156 -18.09 1.72 -24.70
N SER A 157 -17.95 2.54 -23.65
CA SER A 157 -17.47 3.92 -23.79
C SER A 157 -15.98 4.01 -24.19
N PHE A 158 -15.21 2.93 -23.96
CA PHE A 158 -13.78 2.85 -24.27
C PHE A 158 -13.48 2.00 -25.51
N CYS A 159 -14.49 1.51 -26.24
CA CYS A 159 -14.29 0.67 -27.42
C CYS A 159 -14.86 1.34 -28.67
N SER A 160 -14.11 1.27 -29.76
CA SER A 160 -14.45 1.88 -31.05
C SER A 160 -15.33 0.96 -31.90
N ASP A 161 -15.18 -0.36 -31.73
CA ASP A 161 -15.93 -1.39 -32.45
C ASP A 161 -16.17 -2.67 -31.61
N GLU A 162 -16.92 -3.63 -32.17
CA GLU A 162 -17.26 -4.90 -31.50
C GLU A 162 -16.03 -5.79 -31.27
N LYS A 163 -15.01 -5.72 -32.12
CA LYS A 163 -13.81 -6.55 -31.98
C LYS A 163 -12.97 -6.08 -30.81
N GLU A 164 -12.75 -4.77 -30.69
CA GLU A 164 -12.07 -4.15 -29.54
C GLU A 164 -12.83 -4.42 -28.23
N LEU A 165 -14.17 -4.32 -28.27
CA LEU A 165 -15.03 -4.67 -27.14
C LEU A 165 -14.84 -6.12 -26.68
N ASP A 166 -14.84 -7.06 -27.62
CA ASP A 166 -14.65 -8.48 -27.32
C ASP A 166 -13.23 -8.79 -26.81
N GLU A 167 -12.21 -8.13 -27.36
CA GLU A 167 -10.82 -8.21 -26.90
C GLU A 167 -10.68 -7.69 -25.46
N ASN A 168 -11.19 -6.49 -25.18
CA ASN A 168 -11.16 -5.91 -23.84
C ASN A 168 -11.94 -6.76 -22.83
N LYS A 169 -13.11 -7.28 -23.21
CA LYS A 169 -13.88 -8.22 -22.36
C LYS A 169 -13.08 -9.47 -22.04
N ARG A 170 -12.34 -10.03 -23.00
CA ARG A 170 -11.47 -11.18 -22.75
C ARG A 170 -10.32 -10.83 -21.81
N ASN A 171 -9.67 -9.69 -22.01
CA ASN A 171 -8.54 -9.26 -21.18
C ASN A 171 -8.94 -9.04 -19.71
N TYR A 172 -10.03 -8.32 -19.44
CA TYR A 172 -10.48 -8.11 -18.06
C TYR A 172 -11.00 -9.40 -17.41
N LYS A 173 -11.63 -10.30 -18.17
CA LYS A 173 -12.00 -11.64 -17.67
C LYS A 173 -10.76 -12.48 -17.34
N TYR A 174 -9.71 -12.41 -18.16
CA TYR A 174 -8.45 -13.07 -17.88
C TYR A 174 -7.82 -12.53 -16.59
N ILE A 175 -7.79 -11.21 -16.40
CA ILE A 175 -7.30 -10.60 -15.17
C ILE A 175 -8.05 -11.18 -13.96
N LEU A 176 -9.39 -11.21 -14.00
CA LEU A 176 -10.18 -11.69 -12.86
C LEU A 176 -10.09 -13.20 -12.61
N ASN A 177 -9.97 -14.01 -13.66
CA ASN A 177 -10.05 -15.47 -13.54
C ASN A 177 -8.68 -16.15 -13.40
N GLU A 178 -7.61 -15.51 -13.87
CA GLU A 178 -6.26 -16.10 -13.91
C GLU A 178 -5.28 -15.27 -13.07
N LEU A 179 -5.22 -13.95 -13.30
CA LEU A 179 -4.21 -13.09 -12.67
C LEU A 179 -4.49 -12.82 -11.19
N ILE A 180 -5.74 -12.46 -10.85
CA ILE A 180 -6.13 -12.20 -9.46
C ILE A 180 -5.95 -13.45 -8.58
N PRO A 181 -6.41 -14.65 -8.97
CA PRO A 181 -6.16 -15.86 -8.19
C PRO A 181 -4.67 -16.17 -8.00
N LEU A 182 -3.83 -15.92 -9.01
CA LEU A 182 -2.38 -16.06 -8.88
C LEU A 182 -1.82 -15.13 -7.80
N PHE A 183 -2.23 -13.85 -7.80
CA PHE A 183 -1.75 -12.87 -6.84
C PHE A 183 -2.26 -13.17 -5.43
N GLU A 184 -3.55 -13.52 -5.29
CA GLU A 184 -4.18 -13.93 -4.02
C GLU A 184 -3.50 -15.17 -3.43
N ASP A 185 -3.10 -16.15 -4.24
CA ASP A 185 -2.39 -17.35 -3.77
C ASP A 185 -1.00 -17.01 -3.17
N PHE A 186 -0.25 -16.11 -3.80
CA PHE A 186 1.04 -15.66 -3.26
C PHE A 186 0.87 -14.78 -2.01
N THR A 187 -0.10 -13.87 -1.98
CA THR A 187 -0.37 -13.05 -0.80
C THR A 187 -0.79 -13.95 0.37
N GLU A 188 -1.66 -14.93 0.16
CA GLU A 188 -2.07 -15.93 1.16
C GLU A 188 -0.88 -16.75 1.69
N LYS A 189 -0.05 -17.30 0.80
CA LYS A 189 1.15 -18.08 1.17
C LYS A 189 2.18 -17.25 1.95
N SER A 190 2.22 -15.94 1.71
CA SER A 190 3.12 -15.01 2.38
C SER A 190 2.69 -14.70 3.82
N LYS A 191 1.39 -14.74 4.15
CA LYS A 191 0.86 -14.44 5.49
C LYS A 191 1.46 -15.35 6.57
N TYR A 192 1.85 -16.57 6.19
CA TYR A 192 2.48 -17.54 7.10
C TYR A 192 3.99 -17.38 7.25
N LYS A 193 4.61 -16.46 6.50
CA LYS A 193 6.06 -16.24 6.48
C LYS A 193 6.49 -14.88 7.02
N TYR A 194 5.63 -13.87 6.95
CA TYR A 194 6.04 -12.50 7.18
C TYR A 194 5.35 -11.87 8.39
N THR A 195 6.18 -11.22 9.21
CA THR A 195 5.75 -10.38 10.33
C THR A 195 5.11 -9.10 9.77
N PRO A 196 4.08 -8.53 10.43
CA PRO A 196 3.53 -7.23 10.06
C PRO A 196 4.64 -6.18 9.88
N LEU A 197 4.54 -5.33 8.86
CA LEU A 197 5.53 -4.28 8.60
C LEU A 197 5.57 -3.22 9.73
N ILE A 198 4.56 -3.25 10.60
CA ILE A 198 4.48 -2.49 11.84
C ILE A 198 4.33 -3.51 12.99
N THR A 199 5.36 -3.69 13.80
CA THR A 199 5.23 -4.38 15.09
C THR A 199 4.36 -3.53 16.02
N GLU A 200 3.33 -4.11 16.62
CA GLU A 200 2.46 -3.52 17.65
C GLU A 200 3.21 -3.15 18.96
N ASP A 201 4.53 -3.00 18.94
CA ASP A 201 5.37 -2.70 20.11
C ASP A 201 5.36 -1.20 20.51
N ASN A 202 4.34 -0.45 20.10
CA ASN A 202 4.15 0.96 20.47
C ASN A 202 2.72 1.27 20.97
N TYR A 203 2.11 0.34 21.73
CA TYR A 203 0.98 0.66 22.61
C TYR A 203 1.47 1.04 24.01
#